data_AF-A0A0G1LGV4-F1
#
_entry.id   AF-A0A0G1LGV4-F1
#
_cell.length_a   1.000
_cell.length_b   1.000
_cell.length_c   1.000
_cell.angle_alpha   90.00
_cell.angle_beta   90.00
_cell.angle_gamma   90.00
#
_symmetry.space_group_name_H-M   'P 1'
#
loop_
_entity.id
_entity.type
_entity.pdbx_description
1 polymer ?
#
loop_
_entity_poly.entity_id
_entity_poly.type
_entity_poly.pdbx_seq_one_letter_code
_entity_poly.pdbx_strand_id
1 'polypeptide(L)' 'MPVILIVEDDTFLSSTYRLKFTKVGFTVYIAMDGQEAMSGLTSSFLTWLCLLKMGLPYYRR' A
#
# COMPACT_ATOMS: atom_id res chain seq x y z
N MET A 1 -16.51 0.72 2.04
CA MET A 1 -15.74 -0.25 1.23
C MET A 1 -14.44 -0.55 1.98
N PRO A 2 -14.00 -1.82 2.06
CA PRO A 2 -12.79 -2.17 2.79
C PRO A 2 -11.55 -1.56 2.12
N VAL A 3 -10.64 -1.05 2.95
CA VAL A 3 -9.42 -0.36 2.52
C VAL A 3 -8.20 -1.26 2.74
N ILE A 4 -7.36 -1.39 1.72
CA ILE A 4 -6.08 -2.10 1.79
C ILE A 4 -4.94 -1.10 1.55
N LEU A 5 -3.94 -1.12 2.42
CA LEU A 5 -2.64 -0.48 2.19
C LEU A 5 -1.63 -1.53 1.75
N ILE A 6 -0.95 -1.28 0.65
CA ILE A 6 0.10 -2.16 0.11
C ILE A 6 1.40 -1.38 0.12
N VAL A 7 2.43 -1.94 0.73
CA VAL A 7 3.76 -1.34 0.78
C VAL A 7 4.69 -2.16 -0.10
N GLU A 8 4.98 -1.64 -1.29
CA GLU A 8 5.73 -2.31 -2.36
C GLU A 8 6.45 -1.26 -3.21
N ASP A 9 7.76 -1.41 -3.37
CA ASP A 9 8.62 -0.52 -4.15
C ASP A 9 8.65 -0.90 -5.65
N ASP A 10 8.29 -2.14 -5.96
CA ASP A 10 8.16 -2.60 -7.34
C ASP A 10 6.85 -2.08 -7.98
N THR A 11 7.01 -1.24 -9.00
CA THR A 11 5.88 -0.61 -9.72
C THR A 11 5.02 -1.60 -10.50
N PHE A 12 5.59 -2.69 -11.01
CA PHE A 12 4.86 -3.72 -11.73
C PHE A 12 3.97 -4.54 -10.79
N LEU A 13 4.52 -4.99 -9.65
CA LEU A 13 3.76 -5.69 -8.61
C LEU A 13 2.67 -4.79 -8.03
N SER A 14 3.01 -3.54 -7.72
CA SER A 14 2.08 -2.52 -7.24
C SER A 14 0.87 -2.34 -8.17
N SER A 15 1.11 -2.23 -9.48
CA SER A 15 0.04 -2.11 -10.48
C SER A 15 -0.84 -3.36 -10.55
N THR A 16 -0.22 -4.54 -10.43
CA THR A 16 -0.90 -5.83 -10.43
C THR A 16 -1.82 -5.96 -9.22
N TYR A 17 -1.34 -5.60 -8.03
CA TYR A 17 -2.14 -5.62 -6.81
C TYR A 17 -3.33 -4.67 -6.90
N ARG A 18 -3.10 -3.42 -7.34
CA ARG A 18 -4.18 -2.44 -7.54
C ARG A 18 -5.28 -3.00 -8.43
N LEU A 19 -4.91 -3.54 -9.59
CA LEU A 19 -5.88 -4.08 -10.54
C LEU A 19 -6.66 -5.27 -9.97
N LYS A 20 -5.99 -6.20 -9.26
CA LYS A 20 -6.65 -7.38 -8.68
C LYS A 20 -7.60 -7.00 -7.54
N PHE A 21 -7.13 -6.21 -6.57
CA PHE A 21 -7.93 -5.88 -5.39
C PHE A 21 -9.04 -4.88 -5.68
N THR A 22 -8.82 -3.91 -6.58
CA THR A 22 -9.90 -3.00 -7.01
C THR A 22 -10.99 -3.76 -7.77
N LYS A 23 -10.66 -4.76 -8.59
CA LYS A 23 -11.67 -5.64 -9.22
C LYS A 23 -12.55 -6.39 -8.21
N VAL A 24 -12.03 -6.68 -7.02
CA VAL A 24 -12.76 -7.36 -5.94
C VAL A 24 -13.54 -6.35 -5.07
N GLY A 25 -13.40 -5.04 -5.30
CA GLY A 25 -14.15 -3.99 -4.61
C GLY A 25 -13.42 -3.34 -3.43
N PHE A 26 -12.10 -3.57 -3.31
CA PHE A 26 -11.28 -2.87 -2.32
C PHE A 26 -10.84 -1.50 -2.81
N THR A 27 -10.79 -0.55 -1.88
CA THR A 27 -10.05 0.70 -2.08
C THR A 27 -8.58 0.43 -1.78
N VAL A 28 -7.71 0.57 -2.77
CA VAL A 28 -6.28 0.21 -2.66
C VAL A 28 -5.42 1.47 -2.58
N TYR A 29 -4.65 1.58 -1.51
CA TYR A 29 -3.56 2.54 -1.36
C TYR A 29 -2.23 1.81 -1.51
N ILE A 30 -1.27 2.46 -2.17
CA ILE A 30 0.07 1.91 -2.35
C ILE A 30 1.03 2.92 -1.75
N ALA A 31 1.96 2.42 -0.95
CA ALA A 31 3.11 3.14 -0.45
C ALA A 31 4.37 2.49 -1.04
N MET A 32 5.29 3.30 -1.54
CA MET A 32 6.55 2.83 -2.12
C MET A 32 7.65 2.65 -1.06
N ASP A 33 7.46 3.24 0.11
CA ASP A 33 8.39 3.16 1.22
C ASP A 33 7.67 3.22 2.58
N GLY A 34 8.45 3.11 3.65
CA GLY A 34 7.94 3.17 5.02
C GLY A 34 7.36 4.53 5.39
N GLN A 35 7.84 5.64 4.83
CA GLN A 35 7.37 6.98 5.16
C GLN A 35 5.99 7.24 4.54
N GLU A 36 5.79 6.85 3.29
CA GLU A 36 4.49 6.86 2.63
C GLU A 36 3.50 5.93 3.35
N ALA A 37 3.95 4.75 3.79
CA ALA A 37 3.11 3.81 4.52
C ALA A 37 2.63 4.42 5.85
N MET A 38 3.53 5.04 6.62
CA MET A 38 3.19 5.72 7.87
C MET A 38 2.24 6.90 7.65
N SER A 39 2.40 7.64 6.55
CA SER A 39 1.48 8.73 6.18
C SER A 39 0.08 8.19 5.84
N GLY A 40 0.02 7.04 5.15
CA GLY A 40 -1.22 6.34 4.84
C GLY A 40 -1.94 5.79 6.08
N LEU A 41 -1.20 5.29 7.07
CA LEU A 41 -1.75 4.75 8.32
C LEU A 41 -2.25 5.83 9.29
N THR A 42 -1.62 7.00 9.28
CA THR A 42 -1.99 8.14 10.15
C THR A 42 -3.17 8.94 9.58
N SER A 43 -3.48 8.78 8.30
CA SER A 43 -4.69 9.30 7.67
C SER A 43 -5.91 8.51 8.19
N SER A 44 -7.04 9.17 8.47
CA SER A 44 -8.24 8.64 9.13
C SER A 44 -8.96 7.45 8.47
N PHE A 45 -8.36 6.80 7.48
CA PHE A 45 -8.86 5.57 6.90
C PHE A 45 -8.48 4.40 7.82
N LEU A 46 -9.50 3.78 8.42
CA LEU A 46 -9.39 2.47 9.07
C LEU A 46 -8.91 1.43 8.03
N THR A 47 -7.60 1.37 7.86
CA THR A 47 -6.95 0.37 7.00
C THR A 47 -7.31 -1.00 7.57
N TRP A 48 -8.01 -1.79 6.78
CA TRP A 48 -8.52 -3.10 7.22
C TRP A 48 -7.46 -4.19 7.08
N LEU A 49 -6.54 -4.04 6.13
CA LEU A 49 -5.45 -4.96 5.88
C LEU A 49 -4.24 -4.19 5.34
N CYS A 50 -3.05 -4.49 5.88
CA CYS A 50 -1.77 -3.97 5.40
C CYS A 50 -0.91 -5.13 4.88
N LEU A 51 -0.46 -5.04 3.63
CA LEU A 51 0.48 -5.99 3.02
C LEU A 51 1.85 -5.33 2.87
N LEU A 52 2.86 -5.84 3.56
CA LEU A 52 4.20 -5.26 3.65
C LEU A 52 5.25 -6.15 3.00
N LYS A 53 6.01 -5.61 2.04
CA LYS A 53 7.24 -6.21 1.51
C LYS A 53 8.36 -6.08 2.56
N MET A 54 8.98 -7.20 2.93
CA MET A 54 10.17 -7.18 3.79
C MET A 54 11.41 -6.81 2.96
N GLY A 55 12.28 -5.95 3.49
CA GLY A 55 13.52 -5.52 2.81
C GLY A 55 13.35 -4.33 1.88
N LEU A 56 12.38 -3.45 2.12
CA LEU A 56 12.23 -2.21 1.36
C LEU A 56 13.44 -1.28 1.53
N PRO A 57 13.88 -0.58 0.47
CA PRO A 57 14.96 0.40 0.57
C PRO A 57 14.54 1.57 1.47
N TYR A 58 15.45 1.99 2.37
CA TYR A 58 15.25 3.19 3.18
C TYR A 58 15.68 4.42 2.38
N TYR A 59 14.71 5.16 1.83
CA TYR A 59 14.98 6.45 1.20
C TYR A 59 14.83 7.59 2.22
N ARG A 60 15.96 8.20 2.61
CA ARG A 60 15.98 9.49 3.29
C ARG A 60 16.10 10.56 2.21
N ARG A 61 15.03 11.33 1.96
CA ARG A 61 15.16 12.55 1.16
C ARG A 61 15.97 13.61 1.90
#